data_AF-A0A5B0LX64-F1
#
_entry.id   AF-A0A5B0LX64-F1
#
_cell.length_a   1.000
_cell.length_b   1.000
_cell.length_c   1.000
_cell.angle_alpha   90.00
_cell.angle_beta   90.00
_cell.angle_gamma   90.00
#
_symmetry.space_group_name_H-M   'P 1'
#
loop_
_entity.id
_entity.type
_entity.pdbx_description
1 polymer ?
#
loop_
_entity_poly.entity_id
_entity_poly.type
_entity_poly.pdbx_seq_one_letter_code
_entity_poly.pdbx_strand_id
1 'polypeptide(L)'
;MRNTSQLIKTAIQANVSMITVHGRTRRQASSYPVNLESIKFANEEARSSSHGTRVPVVANGDIFSLDDARKTREMCGVHGVMSARGLQENPALFAGYDRIPLAGIQRFLSLSAQNGFMFPLFHRHLADMLGPWFSSREEKKFFNMLSSPPSVIDFLEETYNIQPLPLPEIIF
;
A
#
# COMPACT_ATOMS: atom_id res chain seq x y z
N MET A 1 -26.62 -2.90 -2.63
CA MET A 1 -26.34 -4.20 -3.28
C MET A 1 -26.78 -4.30 -4.74
N ARG A 2 -28.00 -3.87 -5.16
CA ARG A 2 -28.44 -3.95 -6.57
C ARG A 2 -27.46 -3.34 -7.59
N ASN A 3 -27.02 -2.10 -7.36
CA ASN A 3 -26.06 -1.43 -8.25
C ASN A 3 -24.72 -2.15 -8.32
N THR A 4 -24.24 -2.72 -7.20
CA THR A 4 -23.01 -3.50 -7.14
C THR A 4 -23.10 -4.76 -8.00
N SER A 5 -24.19 -5.52 -7.90
CA SER A 5 -24.43 -6.71 -8.74
C SER A 5 -24.44 -6.36 -10.23
N GLN A 6 -25.11 -5.27 -10.61
CA GLN A 6 -25.15 -4.82 -12.00
C GLN A 6 -23.74 -4.47 -12.52
N LEU A 7 -22.96 -3.71 -11.76
CA LEU A 7 -21.58 -3.35 -12.14
C LEU A 7 -20.69 -4.59 -12.31
N ILE A 8 -20.80 -5.57 -11.41
CA ILE A 8 -20.06 -6.83 -11.51
C ILE A 8 -20.43 -7.59 -12.78
N LYS A 9 -21.72 -7.73 -13.07
CA LYS A 9 -22.20 -8.41 -14.28
C LYS A 9 -21.74 -7.70 -15.55
N THR A 10 -21.83 -6.38 -15.60
CA THR A 10 -21.32 -5.58 -16.71
C THR A 10 -19.82 -5.77 -16.90
N ALA A 11 -19.03 -5.75 -15.82
CA ALA A 11 -17.59 -5.98 -15.91
C ALA A 11 -17.25 -7.39 -16.45
N ILE A 12 -17.94 -8.42 -15.97
CA ILE A 12 -17.76 -9.80 -16.46
C ILE A 12 -18.14 -9.92 -17.93
N GLN A 13 -19.26 -9.34 -18.36
CA GLN A 13 -19.67 -9.31 -19.77
C GLN A 13 -18.67 -8.56 -20.66
N ALA A 14 -17.95 -7.59 -20.10
CA ALA A 14 -16.86 -6.89 -20.77
C ALA A 14 -15.54 -7.67 -20.77
N ASN A 15 -15.52 -8.94 -20.32
CA ASN A 15 -14.36 -9.83 -20.30
C ASN A 15 -13.18 -9.30 -19.47
N VAL A 16 -13.45 -8.66 -18.34
CA VAL A 16 -12.37 -8.26 -17.41
C VAL A 16 -11.60 -9.47 -16.88
N SER A 17 -10.28 -9.31 -16.70
CA SER A 17 -9.43 -10.37 -16.16
C SER A 17 -9.49 -10.48 -14.63
N MET A 18 -9.93 -9.44 -13.93
CA MET A 18 -9.99 -9.38 -12.47
C MET A 18 -10.92 -8.25 -12.02
N ILE A 19 -11.56 -8.41 -10.86
CA ILE A 19 -12.34 -7.36 -10.19
C ILE A 19 -11.71 -7.06 -8.84
N THR A 20 -11.38 -5.79 -8.58
CA THR A 20 -10.98 -5.34 -7.25
C THR A 20 -12.15 -4.61 -6.59
N VAL A 21 -12.47 -4.97 -5.35
CA VAL A 21 -13.58 -4.38 -4.59
C VAL A 21 -13.03 -3.67 -3.38
N HIS A 22 -13.19 -2.35 -3.35
CA HIS A 22 -13.00 -1.57 -2.13
C HIS A 22 -14.29 -1.63 -1.30
N GLY A 23 -14.23 -2.10 -0.05
CA GLY A 23 -15.43 -2.25 0.79
C GLY A 23 -15.98 -0.94 1.37
N ARG A 24 -15.79 0.19 0.68
CA ARG A 24 -16.43 1.47 0.99
C ARG A 24 -17.10 2.03 -0.27
N THR A 25 -18.18 2.76 -0.06
CA THR A 25 -18.81 3.57 -1.09
C THR A 25 -18.03 4.86 -1.34
N ARG A 26 -18.24 5.49 -2.49
CA ARG A 26 -17.62 6.77 -2.87
C ARG A 26 -17.81 7.90 -1.84
N ARG A 27 -18.87 7.85 -1.01
CA ARG A 27 -19.21 8.88 -0.03
C ARG A 27 -18.60 8.63 1.35
N GLN A 28 -18.04 7.45 1.58
CA GLN A 28 -17.43 7.11 2.87
C GLN A 28 -15.96 7.55 2.86
N ALA A 29 -15.59 8.35 3.86
CA ALA A 29 -14.20 8.68 4.11
C ALA A 29 -13.40 7.47 4.60
N SER A 30 -12.07 7.56 4.56
CA SER A 30 -11.17 6.50 5.03
C SER A 30 -11.25 6.18 6.52
N SER A 31 -11.93 7.02 7.31
CA SER A 31 -12.24 6.81 8.73
C SER A 31 -13.40 5.83 8.96
N TYR A 32 -14.26 5.62 7.96
CA TYR A 32 -15.30 4.60 8.04
C TYR A 32 -14.66 3.23 7.87
N PRO A 33 -15.04 2.21 8.65
CA PRO A 33 -14.49 0.86 8.48
C PRO A 33 -14.92 0.27 7.13
N VAL A 34 -14.05 -0.58 6.57
CA VAL A 34 -14.37 -1.39 5.38
C VAL A 34 -15.49 -2.39 5.70
N ASN A 35 -16.48 -2.46 4.82
CA ASN A 35 -17.57 -3.43 4.91
C ASN A 35 -17.17 -4.74 4.22
N LEU A 36 -16.72 -5.72 5.02
CA LEU A 36 -16.29 -7.03 4.54
C LEU A 36 -17.43 -7.89 3.98
N GLU A 37 -18.65 -7.72 4.49
CA GLU A 37 -19.84 -8.41 3.96
C GLU A 37 -20.13 -7.97 2.52
N SER A 38 -19.91 -6.70 2.20
CA SER A 38 -20.09 -6.17 0.85
C SER A 38 -19.05 -6.72 -0.13
N ILE A 39 -17.82 -6.94 0.35
CA ILE A 39 -16.77 -7.60 -0.44
C ILE A 39 -17.11 -9.08 -0.64
N LYS A 40 -17.58 -9.77 0.41
CA LYS A 40 -18.04 -11.16 0.33
C LYS A 40 -19.18 -11.31 -0.68
N PHE A 41 -20.19 -10.46 -0.59
CA PHE A 41 -21.30 -10.39 -1.55
C PHE A 41 -20.79 -10.20 -2.98
N ALA A 42 -19.84 -9.27 -3.20
CA ALA A 42 -19.29 -9.04 -4.53
C ALA A 42 -18.55 -10.27 -5.09
N ASN A 43 -17.84 -11.02 -4.24
CA ASN A 43 -17.18 -12.26 -4.63
C ASN A 43 -18.19 -13.36 -5.00
N GLU A 44 -19.27 -13.52 -4.22
CA GLU A 44 -20.35 -14.47 -4.50
C GLU A 44 -21.09 -14.12 -5.80
N GLU A 45 -21.40 -12.84 -6.02
CA GLU A 45 -22.03 -12.35 -7.26
C GLU A 45 -21.13 -12.54 -8.48
N ALA A 46 -19.82 -12.30 -8.35
CA ALA A 46 -18.88 -12.52 -9.44
C ALA A 46 -18.82 -14.01 -9.81
N ARG A 47 -18.81 -14.90 -8.81
CA ARG A 47 -18.80 -16.35 -9.01
C ARG A 47 -20.08 -16.87 -9.65
N SER A 48 -21.24 -16.33 -9.29
CA SER A 48 -22.53 -16.76 -9.87
C SER A 48 -22.74 -16.25 -11.29
N SER A 49 -22.19 -15.07 -11.61
CA SER A 49 -22.42 -14.39 -12.91
C SER A 49 -21.49 -14.87 -14.03
N SER A 50 -20.47 -15.66 -13.72
CA SER A 50 -19.36 -15.89 -14.63
C SER A 50 -19.45 -17.15 -15.50
N HIS A 51 -20.56 -17.91 -15.44
CA HIS A 51 -20.95 -19.00 -16.37
C HIS A 51 -19.82 -19.97 -16.77
N GLY A 52 -18.90 -20.29 -15.85
CA GLY A 52 -17.77 -21.20 -16.09
C GLY A 52 -16.42 -20.50 -16.32
N THR A 53 -16.40 -19.20 -16.61
CA THR A 53 -15.17 -18.39 -16.59
C THR A 53 -14.93 -17.93 -15.16
N ARG A 54 -13.78 -18.21 -14.54
CA ARG A 54 -13.54 -17.80 -13.15
C ARG A 54 -12.85 -16.44 -13.11
N VAL A 55 -13.62 -15.35 -12.97
CA VAL A 55 -13.04 -14.01 -12.78
C VAL A 55 -12.60 -13.85 -11.32
N PRO A 56 -11.29 -13.69 -11.03
CA PRO A 56 -10.80 -13.52 -9.67
C PRO A 56 -11.25 -12.17 -9.09
N VAL A 57 -11.63 -12.21 -7.81
CA VAL A 57 -11.96 -11.01 -7.01
C VAL A 57 -10.85 -10.74 -6.01
N VAL A 58 -10.42 -9.47 -5.91
CA VAL A 58 -9.43 -8.98 -4.96
C VAL A 58 -10.08 -7.99 -3.99
N ALA A 59 -9.94 -8.23 -2.70
CA ALA A 59 -10.43 -7.30 -1.68
C ALA A 59 -9.45 -6.13 -1.49
N ASN A 60 -9.98 -4.92 -1.30
CA ASN A 60 -9.16 -3.76 -0.97
C ASN A 60 -9.77 -2.95 0.19
N GLY A 61 -8.88 -2.39 1.01
CA GLY A 61 -9.21 -1.52 2.13
C GLY A 61 -8.83 -2.14 3.47
N ASP A 62 -8.29 -1.30 4.35
CA ASP A 62 -7.93 -1.61 5.74
C ASP A 62 -7.00 -2.83 5.93
N ILE A 63 -6.11 -3.04 4.97
CA ILE A 63 -5.03 -4.04 5.07
C ILE A 63 -3.75 -3.34 5.52
N PHE A 64 -3.42 -3.42 6.81
CA PHE A 64 -2.22 -2.80 7.40
C PHE A 64 -1.19 -3.83 7.88
N SER A 65 -1.57 -5.10 7.93
CA SER A 65 -0.71 -6.22 8.28
C SER A 65 -0.94 -7.43 7.37
N LEU A 66 0.00 -8.38 7.39
CA LEU A 66 -0.17 -9.67 6.73
C LEU A 66 -1.33 -10.48 7.35
N ASP A 67 -1.65 -10.26 8.62
CA ASP A 67 -2.78 -10.88 9.30
C ASP A 67 -4.12 -10.31 8.81
N ASP A 68 -4.24 -8.99 8.65
CA ASP A 68 -5.43 -8.37 8.03
C ASP A 68 -5.70 -8.92 6.64
N ALA A 69 -4.64 -9.09 5.86
CA ALA A 69 -4.67 -9.71 4.53
C ALA A 69 -5.22 -11.15 4.58
N ARG A 70 -4.74 -11.98 5.51
CA ARG A 70 -5.20 -13.36 5.69
C ARG A 70 -6.66 -13.42 6.13
N LYS A 71 -7.03 -12.66 7.18
CA LYS A 71 -8.39 -12.59 7.73
C LYS A 71 -9.40 -12.10 6.69
N THR A 72 -9.07 -11.05 5.94
CA THR A 72 -9.94 -10.50 4.89
C THR A 72 -10.14 -11.52 3.78
N ARG A 73 -9.07 -12.19 3.36
CA ARG A 73 -9.15 -13.23 2.34
C ARG A 73 -10.06 -14.38 2.77
N GLU A 74 -9.89 -14.86 4.01
CA GLU A 74 -10.68 -15.94 4.58
C GLU A 74 -12.15 -15.56 4.73
N MET A 75 -12.45 -14.43 5.37
CA MET A 75 -13.83 -13.98 5.62
C MET A 75 -14.62 -13.71 4.33
N CYS A 76 -13.98 -13.09 3.33
CA CYS A 76 -14.66 -12.73 2.08
C CYS A 76 -14.59 -13.83 1.01
N GLY A 77 -13.76 -14.86 1.20
CA GLY A 77 -13.53 -15.93 0.21
C GLY A 77 -12.89 -15.44 -1.09
N VAL A 78 -12.20 -14.30 -1.07
CA VAL A 78 -11.61 -13.65 -2.25
C VAL A 78 -10.30 -14.34 -2.70
N HIS A 79 -9.89 -14.07 -3.94
CA HIS A 79 -8.70 -14.70 -4.54
C HIS A 79 -7.40 -14.00 -4.13
N GLY A 80 -7.49 -12.72 -3.76
CA GLY A 80 -6.36 -11.94 -3.27
C GLY A 80 -6.80 -10.72 -2.48
N VAL A 81 -5.81 -9.98 -1.98
CA VAL A 81 -6.01 -8.72 -1.25
C VAL A 81 -5.04 -7.68 -1.78
N MET A 82 -5.46 -6.42 -1.73
CA MET A 82 -4.67 -5.26 -2.14
C MET A 82 -4.61 -4.29 -0.95
N SER A 83 -3.40 -3.84 -0.62
CA SER A 83 -3.18 -2.74 0.33
C SER A 83 -2.74 -1.48 -0.42
N ALA A 84 -3.07 -0.32 0.14
CA ALA A 84 -2.61 0.98 -0.36
C ALA A 84 -1.87 1.72 0.77
N ARG A 85 -2.62 2.26 1.75
CA ARG A 85 -2.04 2.97 2.90
C ARG A 85 -1.05 2.11 3.70
N GLY A 86 -1.38 0.84 3.95
CA GLY A 86 -0.46 -0.07 4.64
C GLY A 86 0.87 -0.26 3.90
N LEU A 87 0.86 -0.30 2.56
CA LEU A 87 2.10 -0.37 1.76
C LEU A 87 2.83 0.97 1.68
N GLN A 88 2.13 2.09 1.77
CA GLN A 88 2.74 3.42 1.81
C GLN A 88 3.56 3.63 3.09
N GLU A 89 3.08 3.11 4.22
CA GLU A 89 3.78 3.12 5.51
C GLU A 89 4.80 1.98 5.64
N ASN A 90 4.48 0.81 5.07
CA ASN A 90 5.32 -0.38 5.16
C ASN A 90 5.34 -1.16 3.84
N PRO A 91 6.24 -0.82 2.91
CA PRO A 91 6.47 -1.60 1.70
C PRO A 91 6.83 -3.08 1.95
N ALA A 92 7.31 -3.43 3.15
CA ALA A 92 7.65 -4.80 3.54
C ALA A 92 6.47 -5.58 4.17
N LEU A 93 5.25 -5.02 4.18
CA LEU A 93 4.04 -5.62 4.78
C LEU A 93 3.83 -7.08 4.35
N PHE A 94 3.90 -7.37 3.05
CA PHE A 94 3.66 -8.73 2.54
C PHE A 94 4.84 -9.69 2.75
N ALA A 95 6.00 -9.19 3.16
CA ALA A 95 7.10 -10.02 3.64
C ALA A 95 6.95 -10.40 5.14
N GLY A 96 5.87 -9.96 5.79
CA GLY A 96 5.54 -10.33 7.16
C GLY A 96 6.15 -9.42 8.23
N TYR A 97 6.68 -8.26 7.84
CA TYR A 97 7.18 -7.28 8.80
C TYR A 97 6.04 -6.38 9.30
N ASP A 98 6.00 -6.11 10.61
CA ASP A 98 5.03 -5.19 11.20
C ASP A 98 5.26 -3.72 10.82
N ARG A 99 6.51 -3.37 10.52
CA ARG A 99 6.94 -2.07 9.98
C ARG A 99 8.10 -2.26 9.00
N ILE A 100 8.31 -1.31 8.11
CA ILE A 100 9.44 -1.38 7.17
C ILE A 100 10.77 -1.42 7.94
N PRO A 101 11.65 -2.40 7.69
CA PRO A 101 13.01 -2.39 8.25
C PRO A 101 13.80 -1.18 7.76
N LEU A 102 14.74 -0.68 8.57
CA LEU A 102 15.63 0.42 8.17
C LEU A 102 16.39 0.13 6.87
N ALA A 103 16.77 -1.13 6.62
CA ALA A 103 17.36 -1.55 5.35
C ALA A 103 16.44 -1.33 4.13
N GLY A 104 15.12 -1.40 4.31
CA GLY A 104 14.14 -1.06 3.28
C GLY A 104 14.12 0.43 2.97
N ILE A 105 14.26 1.28 4.00
CA ILE A 105 14.41 2.73 3.85
C ILE A 105 15.72 3.05 3.12
N GLN A 106 16.82 2.40 3.51
CA GLN A 106 18.11 2.53 2.82
C GLN A 106 18.03 2.16 1.33
N ARG A 107 17.31 1.08 1.01
CA ARG A 107 17.07 0.68 -0.37
C ARG A 107 16.26 1.73 -1.13
N PHE A 108 15.24 2.32 -0.51
CA PHE A 108 14.49 3.41 -1.12
C PHE A 108 15.37 4.64 -1.40
N LEU A 109 16.25 5.03 -0.48
CA LEU A 109 17.21 6.12 -0.70
C LEU A 109 18.11 5.84 -1.91
N SER A 110 18.67 4.64 -1.96
CA SER A 110 19.58 4.20 -3.03
C SER A 110 18.89 4.23 -4.40
N LEU A 111 17.66 3.71 -4.48
CA LEU A 111 16.85 3.73 -5.70
C LEU A 111 16.46 5.15 -6.11
N SER A 112 16.13 6.01 -5.14
CA SER A 112 15.77 7.42 -5.41
C SER A 112 16.96 8.19 -5.97
N ALA A 113 18.16 7.97 -5.43
CA ALA A 113 19.40 8.58 -5.91
C ALA A 113 19.76 8.10 -7.32
N GLN A 114 19.61 6.79 -7.60
CA GLN A 114 19.93 6.19 -8.90
C GLN A 114 19.01 6.66 -10.03
N ASN A 115 17.70 6.78 -9.76
CA ASN A 115 16.71 7.04 -10.81
C ASN A 115 16.32 8.51 -10.91
N GLY A 116 16.74 9.33 -9.95
CA GLY A 116 16.20 10.67 -9.74
C GLY A 116 14.77 10.60 -9.17
N PHE A 117 14.49 11.44 -8.18
CA PHE A 117 13.16 11.47 -7.57
C PHE A 117 12.80 12.89 -7.15
N MET A 118 11.59 13.34 -7.49
CA MET A 118 11.17 14.70 -7.14
C MET A 118 11.10 14.86 -5.63
N PHE A 119 11.75 15.90 -5.12
CA PHE A 119 11.89 16.12 -3.68
C PHE A 119 10.57 16.03 -2.89
N PRO A 120 9.43 16.63 -3.32
CA PRO A 120 8.18 16.52 -2.58
C PRO A 120 7.67 15.08 -2.44
N LEU A 121 7.89 14.23 -3.45
CA LEU A 121 7.50 12.81 -3.40
C LEU A 121 8.49 12.00 -2.57
N PHE A 122 9.79 12.23 -2.77
CA PHE A 122 10.86 11.64 -1.98
C PHE A 122 10.64 11.84 -0.48
N HIS A 123 10.42 13.09 -0.09
CA HIS A 123 10.22 13.49 1.29
C HIS A 123 8.92 12.92 1.86
N ARG A 124 7.82 12.95 1.10
CA ARG A 124 6.54 12.38 1.52
C ARG A 124 6.61 10.87 1.74
N HIS A 125 7.21 10.12 0.82
CA HIS A 125 7.37 8.68 0.97
C HIS A 125 8.21 8.32 2.19
N LEU A 126 9.30 9.04 2.44
CA LEU A 126 10.09 8.86 3.66
C LEU A 126 9.31 9.21 4.91
N ALA A 127 8.54 10.31 4.93
CA ALA A 127 7.73 10.69 6.07
C ALA A 127 6.70 9.62 6.46
N ASP A 128 6.11 8.95 5.47
CA ASP A 128 5.15 7.88 5.69
C ASP A 128 5.84 6.60 6.18
N MET A 129 6.98 6.21 5.58
CA MET A 129 7.76 5.04 5.99
C MET A 129 8.44 5.18 7.37
N LEU A 130 8.88 6.38 7.73
CA LEU A 130 9.50 6.70 9.02
C LEU A 130 8.47 6.91 10.13
N GLY A 131 7.17 6.97 9.80
CA GLY A 131 6.09 7.18 10.77
C GLY A 131 6.23 6.33 12.05
N PRO A 132 6.45 4.99 11.95
CA PRO A 132 6.67 4.10 13.09
C PRO A 132 8.06 4.17 13.76
N TRP A 133 8.99 4.92 13.18
CA TRP A 133 10.38 5.06 13.64
C TRP A 133 10.63 6.35 14.41
N PHE A 134 9.86 7.42 14.16
CA PHE A 134 9.96 8.65 14.92
C PHE A 134 9.74 8.39 16.42
N SER A 135 10.70 8.83 17.24
CA SER A 135 10.66 8.69 18.69
C SER A 135 9.70 9.70 19.34
N SER A 136 9.40 10.80 18.64
CA SER A 136 8.56 11.88 19.16
C SER A 136 7.78 12.61 18.07
N ARG A 137 6.76 13.38 18.48
CA ARG A 137 6.02 14.26 17.56
C ARG A 137 6.89 15.41 17.07
N GLU A 138 7.84 15.83 17.89
CA GLU A 138 8.80 16.90 17.63
C GLU A 138 9.76 16.49 16.53
N GLU A 139 10.29 15.26 16.59
CA GLU A 139 11.13 14.68 15.53
C GLU A 139 10.38 14.58 14.21
N LYS A 140 9.13 14.09 14.23
CA LYS A 140 8.29 14.04 13.02
C LYS A 140 8.04 15.44 12.45
N LYS A 141 7.79 16.45 13.29
CA LYS A 141 7.63 17.84 12.85
C LYS A 141 8.92 18.37 12.25
N PHE A 142 10.06 18.13 12.89
CA PHE A 142 11.39 18.50 12.41
C PHE A 142 11.64 17.90 11.03
N PHE A 143 11.45 16.59 10.87
CA PHE A 143 11.59 15.90 9.59
C PHE A 143 10.74 16.55 8.50
N ASN A 144 9.47 16.87 8.78
CA ASN A 144 8.56 17.49 7.82
C ASN A 144 8.92 18.94 7.44
N MET A 145 9.82 19.60 8.18
CA MET A 145 10.30 20.95 7.84
C MET A 145 11.54 20.92 6.92
N LEU A 146 12.17 19.76 6.74
CA LEU A 146 13.32 19.61 5.85
C LEU A 146 12.90 19.95 4.41
N SER A 147 13.72 20.73 3.71
CA SER A 147 13.34 21.36 2.44
C SER A 147 14.23 20.93 1.26
N SER A 148 15.16 20.01 1.47
CA SER A 148 16.05 19.51 0.43
C SER A 148 16.42 18.03 0.62
N PRO A 149 16.77 17.30 -0.46
CA PRO A 149 17.26 15.93 -0.33
C PRO A 149 18.50 15.79 0.58
N PRO A 150 19.55 16.64 0.49
CA PRO A 150 20.69 16.56 1.40
C PRO A 150 20.29 16.65 2.87
N SER A 151 19.46 17.63 3.25
CA SER A 151 19.02 17.78 4.65
C SER A 151 18.24 16.57 5.18
N VAL A 152 17.54 15.84 4.29
CA VAL A 152 16.85 14.59 4.64
C VAL A 152 17.84 13.45 4.83
N ILE A 153 18.88 13.37 3.98
CA ILE A 153 19.92 12.35 4.09
C ILE A 153 20.75 12.57 5.37
N ASP A 154 21.16 13.81 5.65
CA ASP A 154 21.90 14.16 6.86
C ASP A 154 21.11 13.76 8.12
N PHE A 155 19.80 14.09 8.16
CA PHE A 155 18.92 13.67 9.27
C PHE A 155 18.88 12.14 9.44
N LEU A 156 18.80 11.39 8.33
CA LEU A 156 18.72 9.92 8.37
C LEU A 156 20.04 9.28 8.81
N GLU A 157 21.17 9.86 8.44
CA GLU A 157 22.49 9.44 8.90
C GLU A 157 22.64 9.71 10.39
N GLU A 158 22.38 10.94 10.84
CA GLU A 158 22.56 11.33 12.25
C GLU A 158 21.62 10.58 13.19
N THR A 159 20.37 10.37 12.77
CA THR A 159 19.32 9.81 13.64
C THR A 159 19.25 8.29 13.59
N TYR A 160 19.44 7.70 12.40
CA TYR A 160 19.22 6.27 12.17
C TYR A 160 20.46 5.54 11.66
N ASN A 161 21.57 6.24 11.40
CA ASN A 161 22.78 5.69 10.80
C ASN A 161 22.51 5.04 9.43
N ILE A 162 21.70 5.70 8.59
CA ILE A 162 21.31 5.23 7.26
C ILE A 162 21.71 6.24 6.19
N GLN A 163 22.42 5.75 5.18
CA GLN A 163 22.78 6.51 3.98
C GLN A 163 22.48 5.72 2.71
N PRO A 164 22.25 6.39 1.56
CA PRO A 164 22.17 5.70 0.27
C PRO A 164 23.45 4.88 0.03
N LEU A 165 23.28 3.69 -0.55
CA LEU A 165 24.43 2.89 -0.97
C LEU A 165 25.18 3.59 -2.11
N PRO A 166 26.50 3.36 -2.25
CA PRO A 166 27.28 3.86 -3.37
C PRO A 166 26.59 3.51 -4.70
N LEU A 167 26.58 4.47 -5.63
CA LEU A 167 26.12 4.18 -6.98
C LEU A 167 27.01 3.08 -7.58
N PRO A 168 26.44 2.15 -8.37
CA PRO A 168 27.24 1.14 -9.04
C PRO A 168 28.29 1.84 -9.92
N GLU A 169 29.52 1.32 -9.92
CA GLU A 169 30.58 1.80 -10.80
C GLU A 169 30.11 1.71 -12.26
N ILE A 170 30.18 2.82 -12.98
CA ILE A 170 29.94 2.85 -14.42
C ILE A 170 31.22 2.32 -15.07
N ILE A 171 31.25 1.03 -15.37
CA ILE A 171 32.31 0.42 -16.18
C ILE A 171 31.99 0.76 -17.64
N PHE A 172 32.86 1.55 -18.27
CA PHE A 172 32.85 1.84 -19.71
C PHE A 172 33.57 0.75 -20.49
#